data_AF-A0A2N8E1Z7-F1
#
_entry.id   AF-A0A2N8E1Z7-F1
#
_cell.length_a   1.000
_cell.length_b   1.000
_cell.length_c   1.000
_cell.angle_alpha   90.00
_cell.angle_beta   90.00
_cell.angle_gamma   90.00
#
_symmetry.space_group_name_H-M   'P 1'
#
loop_
_entity.id
_entity.type
_entity.pdbx_description
1 polymer ?
#
loop_
_entity_poly.entity_id
_entity_poly.type
_entity_poly.pdbx_seq_one_letter_code
_entity_poly.pdbx_strand_id
1 'polypeptide(L)'
;MEMEKLVWVDDEATAVLGELGTESVTVYRFLSERFKTYDPAQDELFQFVFRSFYRLDSAGLTAAFKKRFFELMSSARLEGRADVGAITTELRDYPNLKGQLSLQFSFATKLAATISPHLPIYDSEVASIFGFRAPHHNKMFEARLDANLSFYSKLQTIYGRIIEDDSLRLVRTQFRSKFGCAESEVSEHKALDFILWAAGKHKRRKSKNFQ
;
A
#
# COMPACT_ATOMS: atom_id res chain seq x y z
N MET A 1 -11.73 -9.02 18.70
CA MET A 1 -10.95 -7.86 19.17
C MET A 1 -10.34 -6.98 18.08
N GLU A 2 -9.65 -7.50 17.04
CA GLU A 2 -9.19 -6.67 15.89
C GLU A 2 -10.26 -6.51 14.80
N MET A 3 -11.02 -7.57 14.50
CA MET A 3 -12.10 -7.55 13.50
C MET A 3 -13.31 -6.72 13.91
N GLU A 4 -13.72 -6.77 15.19
CA GLU A 4 -14.83 -5.94 15.72
C GLU A 4 -14.55 -4.44 15.55
N LYS A 5 -13.28 -4.03 15.50
CA LYS A 5 -12.88 -2.63 15.28
C LYS A 5 -13.05 -2.18 13.83
N LEU A 6 -13.37 -3.09 12.92
CA LEU A 6 -13.60 -2.79 11.50
C LEU A 6 -15.08 -2.75 11.12
N VAL A 7 -16.00 -3.11 12.03
CA VAL A 7 -17.45 -3.15 11.74
C VAL A 7 -17.96 -1.80 11.21
N TRP A 8 -17.46 -0.70 11.77
CA TRP A 8 -17.83 0.65 11.32
C TRP A 8 -17.49 0.92 9.84
N VAL A 9 -16.53 0.20 9.25
CA VAL A 9 -16.17 0.36 7.83
C VAL A 9 -17.32 -0.12 6.93
N ASP A 10 -18.04 -1.18 7.34
CA ASP A 10 -19.26 -1.62 6.66
C ASP A 10 -20.41 -0.65 6.92
N ASP A 11 -20.61 -0.22 8.17
CA ASP A 11 -21.67 0.72 8.54
C ASP A 11 -21.57 2.06 7.77
N GLU A 12 -20.34 2.46 7.44
CA GLU A 12 -20.04 3.70 6.73
C GLU A 12 -19.54 3.47 5.28
N ALA A 13 -19.81 2.30 4.69
CA ALA A 13 -19.27 1.88 3.40
C ALA A 13 -19.35 2.96 2.30
N THR A 14 -20.52 3.58 2.10
CA THR A 14 -20.71 4.64 1.11
C THR A 14 -19.78 5.83 1.33
N ALA A 15 -19.62 6.26 2.59
CA ALA A 15 -18.80 7.41 2.95
C ALA A 15 -17.30 7.11 2.85
N VAL A 16 -16.90 5.89 3.27
CA VAL A 16 -15.53 5.37 3.11
C VAL A 16 -15.16 5.31 1.64
N LEU A 17 -15.98 4.64 0.82
CA LEU A 17 -15.74 4.53 -0.62
C LEU A 17 -15.83 5.88 -1.33
N GLY A 18 -16.52 6.86 -0.76
CA GLY A 18 -16.54 8.25 -1.23
C GLY A 18 -15.17 8.94 -1.20
N GLU A 19 -14.22 8.47 -0.40
CA GLU A 19 -12.84 9.01 -0.36
C GLU A 19 -11.99 8.61 -1.57
N LEU A 20 -12.46 7.62 -2.35
CA LEU A 20 -11.84 7.10 -3.55
C LEU A 20 -12.52 7.70 -4.79
N GLY A 21 -11.71 8.35 -5.63
CA GLY A 21 -12.10 8.69 -6.99
C GLY A 21 -11.92 7.50 -7.94
N THR A 22 -12.70 7.48 -9.03
CA THR A 22 -12.68 6.41 -10.05
C THR A 22 -11.29 6.20 -10.63
N GLU A 23 -10.50 7.27 -10.73
CA GLU A 23 -9.11 7.25 -11.19
C GLU A 23 -8.23 6.32 -10.35
N SER A 24 -8.52 6.11 -9.07
CA SER A 24 -7.70 5.28 -8.18
C SER A 24 -7.63 3.83 -8.66
N VAL A 25 -8.78 3.26 -9.04
CA VAL A 25 -8.88 1.87 -9.53
C VAL A 25 -8.46 1.77 -10.99
N THR A 26 -8.81 2.76 -11.82
CA THR A 26 -8.42 2.79 -13.24
C THR A 26 -6.90 2.86 -13.42
N VAL A 27 -6.21 3.73 -12.66
CA VAL A 27 -4.75 3.85 -12.72
C VAL A 27 -4.08 2.58 -12.20
N TYR A 28 -4.62 1.96 -11.15
CA TYR A 28 -4.11 0.67 -10.68
C TYR A 28 -4.22 -0.43 -11.74
N ARG A 29 -5.36 -0.53 -12.44
CA ARG A 29 -5.55 -1.50 -13.53
C ARG A 29 -4.55 -1.25 -14.66
N PHE A 30 -4.39 0.01 -15.06
CA PHE A 30 -3.37 0.41 -16.04
C PHE A 30 -1.96 -0.03 -15.62
N LEU A 31 -1.55 0.27 -14.38
CA LEU A 31 -0.24 -0.12 -13.85
C LEU A 31 -0.10 -1.65 -13.83
N SER A 32 -1.14 -2.38 -13.42
CA SER A 32 -1.13 -3.84 -13.33
C SER A 32 -0.97 -4.50 -14.70
N GLU A 33 -1.71 -4.04 -15.71
CA GLU A 33 -1.58 -4.57 -17.08
C GLU A 33 -0.24 -4.22 -17.73
N ARG A 34 0.23 -2.98 -17.52
CA ARG A 34 1.52 -2.54 -18.04
C ARG A 34 2.67 -3.31 -17.41
N PHE A 35 2.62 -3.55 -16.11
CA PHE A 35 3.61 -4.31 -15.35
C PHE A 35 3.76 -5.76 -15.83
N LYS A 36 2.67 -6.40 -16.26
CA LYS A 36 2.71 -7.76 -16.85
C LYS A 36 3.52 -7.80 -18.15
N THR A 37 3.46 -6.73 -18.92
CA THR A 37 4.01 -6.67 -20.29
C THR A 37 5.45 -6.14 -20.32
N TYR A 38 5.72 -5.04 -19.63
CA TYR A 38 6.98 -4.29 -19.78
C TYR A 38 7.81 -4.32 -18.51
N ASP A 39 9.14 -4.37 -18.65
CA ASP A 39 10.06 -4.29 -17.52
C ASP A 39 9.89 -2.94 -16.78
N PRO A 40 9.52 -2.92 -15.49
CA PRO A 40 9.33 -1.68 -14.73
C PRO A 40 10.57 -0.79 -14.67
N ALA A 41 11.79 -1.36 -14.79
CA ALA A 41 13.04 -0.60 -14.78
C ALA A 41 13.31 0.14 -16.10
N GLN A 42 12.72 -0.30 -17.20
CA GLN A 42 12.93 0.27 -18.54
C GLN A 42 11.70 1.03 -19.06
N ASP A 43 10.55 0.88 -18.43
CA ASP A 43 9.31 1.49 -18.86
C ASP A 43 9.06 2.87 -18.20
N GLU A 44 9.50 3.93 -18.88
CA GLU A 44 9.37 5.31 -18.37
C GLU A 44 7.93 5.74 -18.09
N LEU A 45 6.97 5.28 -18.91
CA LEU A 45 5.55 5.61 -18.70
C LEU A 45 5.02 4.89 -17.45
N PHE A 46 5.37 3.62 -17.26
CA PHE A 46 5.05 2.90 -16.02
C PHE A 46 5.65 3.64 -14.82
N GLN A 47 6.94 4.01 -14.87
CA GLN A 47 7.60 4.72 -13.79
C GLN A 47 6.94 6.06 -13.50
N PHE A 48 6.58 6.84 -14.53
CA PHE A 48 5.89 8.12 -14.36
C PHE A 48 4.55 7.96 -13.65
N VAL A 49 3.70 7.06 -14.15
CA VAL A 49 2.37 6.82 -13.57
C VAL A 49 2.48 6.24 -12.16
N PHE A 50 3.39 5.28 -11.94
CA PHE A 50 3.62 4.67 -10.63
C PHE A 50 4.08 5.69 -9.60
N ARG A 51 5.05 6.56 -9.96
CA ARG A 51 5.57 7.59 -9.05
C ARG A 51 4.50 8.60 -8.64
N SER A 52 3.62 8.96 -9.57
CA SER A 52 2.48 9.84 -9.29
C SER A 52 1.46 9.15 -8.39
N PHE A 53 0.99 7.95 -8.80
CA PHE A 53 -0.04 7.18 -8.10
C PHE A 53 0.35 6.85 -6.66
N TYR A 54 1.55 6.33 -6.46
CA TYR A 54 2.06 5.98 -5.13
C TYR A 54 2.81 7.12 -4.43
N ARG A 55 2.83 8.31 -5.04
CA ARG A 55 3.36 9.56 -4.46
C ARG A 55 4.86 9.56 -4.16
N LEU A 56 5.66 8.76 -4.87
CA LEU A 56 7.13 8.72 -4.75
C LEU A 56 7.75 10.10 -5.01
N ASP A 57 7.18 10.88 -5.94
CA ASP A 57 7.70 12.21 -6.27
C ASP A 57 7.51 13.23 -5.14
N SER A 58 6.44 13.07 -4.34
CA SER A 58 6.17 13.96 -3.21
C SER A 58 6.86 13.56 -1.91
N ALA A 59 7.59 12.44 -1.89
CA ALA A 59 8.26 11.92 -0.70
C ALA A 59 9.69 12.46 -0.48
N GLY A 60 10.14 13.39 -1.33
CA GLY A 60 11.47 13.98 -1.24
C GLY A 60 12.58 12.99 -1.55
N LEU A 61 12.34 12.02 -2.43
CA LEU A 61 13.29 10.98 -2.83
C LEU A 61 14.19 11.44 -3.99
N THR A 62 15.46 11.06 -3.95
CA THR A 62 16.44 11.37 -5.00
C THR A 62 16.19 10.58 -6.29
N ALA A 63 16.77 11.03 -7.40
CA ALA A 63 16.74 10.27 -8.65
C ALA A 63 17.42 8.89 -8.50
N ALA A 64 18.52 8.83 -7.76
CA ALA A 64 19.22 7.59 -7.46
C ALA A 64 18.33 6.59 -6.70
N PHE A 65 17.60 7.04 -5.68
CA PHE A 65 16.61 6.23 -4.97
C PHE A 65 15.58 5.65 -5.95
N LYS A 66 14.97 6.50 -6.78
CA LYS A 66 13.89 6.09 -7.69
C LYS A 66 14.39 5.11 -8.73
N LYS A 67 15.59 5.32 -9.27
CA LYS A 67 16.24 4.39 -10.18
C LYS A 67 16.41 3.01 -9.51
N ARG A 68 16.99 2.98 -8.31
CA ARG A 68 17.20 1.72 -7.60
C ARG A 68 15.89 1.02 -7.25
N PHE A 69 14.87 1.77 -6.86
CA PHE A 69 13.55 1.25 -6.57
C PHE A 69 12.95 0.46 -7.75
N PHE A 70 13.06 0.97 -8.97
CA PHE A 70 12.55 0.25 -10.15
C PHE A 70 13.46 -0.88 -10.62
N GLU A 71 14.78 -0.77 -10.43
CA GLU A 71 15.70 -1.91 -10.62
C GLU A 71 15.34 -3.07 -9.68
N LEU A 72 15.12 -2.80 -8.40
CA LEU A 72 14.65 -3.78 -7.42
C LEU A 72 13.30 -4.40 -7.81
N MET A 73 12.37 -3.59 -8.32
CA MET A 73 11.08 -4.09 -8.78
C MET A 73 11.23 -5.02 -9.98
N SER A 74 12.15 -4.72 -10.90
CA SER A 74 12.47 -5.59 -12.04
C SER A 74 13.06 -6.91 -11.57
N SER A 75 14.06 -6.89 -10.68
CA SER A 75 14.65 -8.10 -10.11
C SER A 75 13.62 -8.95 -9.36
N ALA A 76 12.82 -8.34 -8.49
CA ALA A 76 11.76 -9.02 -7.75
C ALA A 76 10.70 -9.64 -8.66
N ARG A 77 10.39 -9.00 -9.80
CA ARG A 77 9.51 -9.56 -10.82
C ARG A 77 10.09 -10.83 -11.42
N LEU A 78 11.37 -10.82 -11.81
CA LEU A 78 12.05 -11.99 -12.38
C LEU A 78 12.12 -13.14 -11.38
N GLU A 79 12.28 -12.84 -10.09
CA GLU A 79 12.26 -13.84 -9.02
C GLU A 79 10.85 -14.33 -8.66
N GLY A 80 9.79 -13.63 -9.10
CA GLY A 80 8.40 -13.94 -8.76
C GLY A 80 8.05 -13.71 -7.28
N ARG A 81 8.91 -13.03 -6.53
CA ARG A 81 8.73 -12.77 -5.08
C ARG A 81 9.40 -11.46 -4.68
N ALA A 82 8.92 -10.86 -3.61
CA ALA A 82 9.47 -9.63 -3.05
C ALA A 82 9.64 -9.76 -1.53
N ASP A 83 10.89 -9.69 -1.07
CA ASP A 83 11.20 -9.61 0.35
C ASP A 83 11.19 -8.14 0.79
N VAL A 84 10.12 -7.75 1.51
CA VAL A 84 9.95 -6.36 1.98
C VAL A 84 11.09 -5.94 2.90
N GLY A 85 11.63 -6.83 3.74
CA GLY A 85 12.74 -6.52 4.64
C GLY A 85 14.03 -6.22 3.89
N ALA A 86 14.39 -7.09 2.94
CA ALA A 86 15.57 -6.92 2.09
C ALA A 86 15.47 -5.66 1.23
N ILE A 87 14.32 -5.43 0.57
CA ILE A 87 14.07 -4.22 -0.23
C ILE A 87 14.18 -2.97 0.63
N THR A 88 13.61 -2.97 1.83
CA THR A 88 13.66 -1.82 2.74
C THR A 88 15.09 -1.54 3.20
N THR A 89 15.86 -2.59 3.50
CA THR A 89 17.26 -2.49 3.90
C THR A 89 18.11 -1.90 2.79
N GLU A 90 17.90 -2.33 1.55
CA GLU A 90 18.68 -1.85 0.42
C GLU A 90 18.34 -0.40 0.06
N LEU A 91 17.07 -0.02 0.11
CA LEU A 91 16.63 1.36 -0.15
C LEU A 91 17.10 2.34 0.93
N ARG A 92 17.49 1.87 2.13
CA ARG A 92 18.01 2.72 3.22
C ARG A 92 19.20 3.55 2.80
N ASP A 93 20.09 2.96 1.99
CA ASP A 93 21.39 3.55 1.66
C ASP A 93 21.28 4.72 0.66
N TYR A 94 20.06 5.01 0.19
CA TYR A 94 19.75 6.12 -0.68
C TYR A 94 19.14 7.28 0.14
N PRO A 95 19.91 8.35 0.43
CA PRO A 95 19.39 9.47 1.18
C PRO A 95 18.28 10.19 0.40
N ASN A 96 17.39 10.82 1.17
CA ASN A 96 16.39 11.74 0.63
C ASN A 96 17.04 13.05 0.14
N LEU A 97 16.26 13.97 -0.44
CA LEU A 97 16.75 15.27 -0.93
C LEU A 97 17.36 16.17 0.16
N LYS A 98 17.15 15.85 1.45
CA LYS A 98 17.77 16.54 2.60
C LYS A 98 19.03 15.82 3.12
N GLY A 99 19.52 14.79 2.43
CA GLY A 99 20.67 13.99 2.85
C GLY A 99 20.38 13.00 3.98
N GLN A 100 19.12 12.76 4.32
CA GLN A 100 18.74 11.91 5.46
C GLN A 100 18.42 10.49 5.00
N LEU A 101 18.93 9.49 5.73
CA LEU A 101 18.51 8.10 5.57
C LEU A 101 17.12 7.91 6.16
N SER A 102 16.31 7.08 5.52
CA SER A 102 14.92 6.89 5.89
C SER A 102 14.48 5.45 5.61
N LEU A 103 13.51 4.97 6.39
CA LEU A 103 13.09 3.57 6.32
C LEU A 103 12.40 3.25 4.99
N GLN A 104 11.53 4.13 4.48
CA GLN A 104 10.81 3.93 3.20
C GLN A 104 10.02 2.61 3.10
N PHE A 105 9.65 2.00 4.24
CA PHE A 105 8.93 0.72 4.33
C PHE A 105 7.62 0.68 3.52
N SER A 106 6.85 1.78 3.52
CA SER A 106 5.61 1.86 2.71
C SER A 106 5.89 1.65 1.22
N PHE A 107 6.99 2.19 0.68
CA PHE A 107 7.35 1.97 -0.71
C PHE A 107 7.76 0.54 -0.99
N ALA A 108 8.49 -0.11 -0.07
CA ALA A 108 8.80 -1.53 -0.18
C ALA A 108 7.53 -2.41 -0.25
N THR A 109 6.51 -2.11 0.56
CA THR A 109 5.23 -2.85 0.47
C THR A 109 4.45 -2.58 -0.82
N LYS A 110 4.52 -1.37 -1.38
CA LYS A 110 3.88 -1.06 -2.68
C LYS A 110 4.56 -1.81 -3.83
N LEU A 111 5.88 -1.91 -3.78
CA LEU A 111 6.65 -2.75 -4.70
C LEU A 111 6.21 -4.20 -4.57
N ALA A 112 6.22 -4.77 -3.36
CA ALA A 112 5.83 -6.15 -3.13
C ALA A 112 4.40 -6.45 -3.56
N ALA A 113 3.46 -5.54 -3.27
CA ALA A 113 2.06 -5.66 -3.67
C ALA A 113 1.82 -5.47 -5.18
N THR A 114 2.80 -4.96 -5.92
CA THR A 114 2.80 -4.91 -7.39
C THR A 114 3.29 -6.23 -7.98
N ILE A 115 4.29 -6.86 -7.36
CA ILE A 115 4.76 -8.22 -7.72
C ILE A 115 3.68 -9.26 -7.43
N SER A 116 3.10 -9.20 -6.24
CA SER A 116 2.04 -10.11 -5.79
C SER A 116 0.85 -9.31 -5.26
N PRO A 117 -0.25 -9.22 -6.03
CA PRO A 117 -1.46 -8.49 -5.62
C PRO A 117 -2.17 -9.04 -4.37
N HIS A 118 -1.70 -10.15 -3.81
CA HIS A 118 -2.18 -10.75 -2.56
C HIS A 118 -1.47 -10.18 -1.33
N LEU A 119 -0.34 -9.50 -1.52
CA LEU A 119 0.36 -8.82 -0.43
C LEU A 119 -0.30 -7.46 -0.14
N PRO A 120 -0.57 -7.12 1.12
CA PRO A 120 -1.18 -5.85 1.49
C PRO A 120 -0.20 -4.69 1.30
N ILE A 121 -0.73 -3.48 1.22
CA ILE A 121 0.07 -2.25 1.26
C ILE A 121 0.05 -1.67 2.67
N TYR A 122 1.22 -1.40 3.21
CA TYR A 122 1.36 -0.61 4.43
C TYR A 122 1.53 0.88 4.10
N ASP A 123 0.72 1.72 4.73
CA ASP A 123 0.99 3.14 4.88
C ASP A 123 0.37 3.71 6.17
N SER A 124 0.49 5.03 6.36
CA SER A 124 -0.03 5.69 7.55
C SER A 124 -1.56 5.66 7.66
N GLU A 125 -2.30 5.66 6.54
CA GLU A 125 -3.75 5.61 6.56
C GLU A 125 -4.19 4.20 7.01
N VAL A 126 -3.60 3.15 6.43
CA VAL A 126 -3.86 1.75 6.83
C VAL A 126 -3.44 1.51 8.28
N ALA A 127 -2.24 1.94 8.69
CA ALA A 127 -1.76 1.80 10.06
C ALA A 127 -2.71 2.44 11.09
N SER A 128 -3.31 3.59 10.74
CA SER A 128 -4.22 4.33 11.64
C SER A 128 -5.52 3.58 11.95
N ILE A 129 -5.94 2.68 11.06
CA ILE A 129 -7.11 1.83 11.27
C ILE A 129 -6.86 0.85 12.40
N PHE A 130 -5.67 0.24 12.42
CA PHE A 130 -5.26 -0.73 13.43
C PHE A 130 -4.64 -0.10 14.68
N GLY A 131 -4.59 1.24 14.74
CA GLY A 131 -3.97 1.96 15.85
C GLY A 131 -2.46 1.75 15.94
N PHE A 132 -1.82 1.27 14.87
CA PHE A 132 -0.38 1.08 14.85
C PHE A 132 0.32 2.43 14.76
N ARG A 133 1.25 2.66 15.68
CA ARG A 133 2.13 3.84 15.68
C ARG A 133 3.52 3.40 15.27
N ALA A 134 3.97 3.86 14.11
CA ALA A 134 5.32 3.60 13.65
C ALA A 134 6.34 4.06 14.70
N PRO A 135 7.43 3.32 14.94
CA PRO A 135 8.42 3.72 15.93
C PRO A 135 9.07 5.05 15.58
N HIS A 136 9.45 5.81 16.61
CA HIS A 136 10.08 7.11 16.46
C HIS A 136 11.38 7.05 15.64
N HIS A 137 11.68 8.13 14.91
CA HIS A 137 12.83 8.23 14.03
C HIS A 137 14.19 8.14 14.75
N ASN A 138 14.21 8.42 16.07
CA ASN A 138 15.40 8.31 16.91
C ASN A 138 15.76 6.86 17.29
N LYS A 139 14.87 5.89 17.02
CA LYS A 139 15.18 4.47 17.18
C LYS A 139 16.10 4.00 16.06
N MET A 140 16.91 2.99 16.37
CA MET A 140 17.79 2.35 15.39
C MET A 140 17.00 1.81 14.20
N PHE A 141 17.64 1.80 13.03
CA PHE A 141 17.01 1.33 11.79
C PHE A 141 16.40 -0.07 11.95
N GLU A 142 17.17 -1.04 12.46
CA GLU A 142 16.71 -2.43 12.61
C GLU A 142 15.47 -2.52 13.52
N ALA A 143 15.50 -1.85 14.68
CA ALA A 143 14.34 -1.83 15.59
C ALA A 143 13.09 -1.21 14.94
N ARG A 144 13.27 -0.24 14.04
CA ARG A 144 12.16 0.35 13.27
C ARG A 144 11.67 -0.62 12.20
N LEU A 145 12.58 -1.29 11.49
CA LEU A 145 12.26 -2.28 10.47
C LEU A 145 11.51 -3.46 11.09
N ASP A 146 12.02 -4.05 12.17
CA ASP A 146 11.42 -5.20 12.86
C ASP A 146 10.00 -4.92 13.33
N ALA A 147 9.75 -3.74 13.90
CA ALA A 147 8.41 -3.35 14.33
C ALA A 147 7.43 -3.22 13.15
N ASN A 148 7.89 -2.68 12.02
CA ASN A 148 7.06 -2.56 10.81
C ASN A 148 6.83 -3.94 10.16
N LEU A 149 7.84 -4.81 10.10
CA LEU A 149 7.70 -6.19 9.62
C LEU A 149 6.74 -6.99 10.51
N SER A 150 6.85 -6.85 11.83
CA SER A 150 5.94 -7.49 12.79
C SER A 150 4.50 -7.04 12.59
N PHE A 151 4.27 -5.75 12.36
CA PHE A 151 2.93 -5.24 12.04
C PHE A 151 2.46 -5.70 10.66
N TYR A 152 3.34 -5.71 9.66
CA TYR A 152 3.01 -6.13 8.31
C TYR A 152 2.63 -7.62 8.23
N SER A 153 3.28 -8.48 9.00
CA SER A 153 2.90 -9.89 9.14
C SER A 153 1.48 -10.02 9.74
N LYS A 154 1.15 -9.24 10.79
CA LYS A 154 -0.20 -9.20 11.34
C LYS A 154 -1.22 -8.70 10.30
N LEU A 155 -0.86 -7.67 9.52
CA LEU A 155 -1.72 -7.13 8.47
C LEU A 155 -2.06 -8.19 7.41
N GLN A 156 -1.10 -9.01 7.00
CA GLN A 156 -1.34 -10.14 6.10
C GLN A 156 -2.33 -11.15 6.70
N THR A 157 -2.15 -11.52 7.98
CA THR A 157 -3.09 -12.42 8.67
C THR A 157 -4.50 -11.83 8.77
N ILE A 158 -4.60 -10.53 9.04
CA ILE A 158 -5.90 -9.84 9.12
C ILE A 158 -6.60 -9.86 7.76
N TYR A 159 -5.89 -9.58 6.66
CA TYR A 159 -6.47 -9.63 5.31
C TYR A 159 -6.97 -11.03 4.98
N GLY A 160 -6.16 -12.06 5.27
CA GLY A 160 -6.56 -13.46 5.09
C GLY A 160 -7.85 -13.77 5.83
N ARG A 161 -7.93 -13.40 7.12
CA ARG A 161 -9.15 -13.61 7.92
C ARG A 161 -10.36 -12.84 7.41
N ILE A 162 -10.21 -11.59 6.98
CA ILE A 162 -11.32 -10.82 6.42
C ILE A 162 -11.93 -11.56 5.22
N ILE A 163 -11.08 -12.14 4.38
CA ILE A 163 -11.51 -12.86 3.18
C ILE A 163 -12.10 -14.23 3.55
N GLU A 164 -11.42 -14.99 4.41
CA GLU A 164 -11.85 -16.32 4.86
C GLU A 164 -13.20 -16.29 5.59
N ASP A 165 -13.39 -15.31 6.49
CA ASP A 165 -14.62 -15.16 7.29
C ASP A 165 -15.72 -14.38 6.55
N ASP A 166 -15.50 -14.00 5.29
CA ASP A 166 -16.36 -13.10 4.50
C ASP A 166 -16.78 -11.83 5.28
N SER A 167 -15.86 -11.29 6.06
CA SER A 167 -16.07 -10.03 6.78
C SER A 167 -15.93 -8.84 5.82
N LEU A 168 -16.40 -7.67 6.25
CA LEU A 168 -16.45 -6.46 5.43
C LEU A 168 -17.17 -6.66 4.08
N ARG A 169 -18.14 -7.59 4.06
CA ARG A 169 -18.82 -8.02 2.83
C ARG A 169 -19.57 -6.87 2.19
N LEU A 170 -20.20 -6.01 2.97
CA LEU A 170 -21.01 -4.91 2.45
C LEU A 170 -20.13 -3.92 1.69
N VAL A 171 -19.06 -3.42 2.33
CA VAL A 171 -18.15 -2.47 1.69
C VAL A 171 -17.40 -3.10 0.52
N ARG A 172 -17.01 -4.38 0.59
CA ARG A 172 -16.40 -5.11 -0.53
C ARG A 172 -17.35 -5.22 -1.72
N THR A 173 -18.61 -5.57 -1.48
CA THR A 173 -19.63 -5.66 -2.55
C THR A 173 -19.89 -4.28 -3.18
N GLN A 174 -20.01 -3.24 -2.36
CA GLN A 174 -20.19 -1.87 -2.85
C GLN A 174 -18.96 -1.36 -3.62
N PHE A 175 -17.75 -1.70 -3.19
CA PHE A 175 -16.52 -1.38 -3.91
C PHE A 175 -16.56 -1.95 -5.33
N ARG A 176 -16.88 -3.25 -5.46
CA ARG A 176 -16.99 -3.93 -6.76
C ARG A 176 -18.03 -3.29 -7.65
N SER A 177 -19.21 -3.01 -7.11
CA SER A 177 -20.29 -2.34 -7.83
C SER A 177 -19.91 -0.93 -8.28
N LYS A 178 -19.32 -0.12 -7.39
CA LYS A 178 -18.94 1.26 -7.66
C LYS A 178 -17.88 1.38 -8.78
N PHE A 179 -16.88 0.50 -8.77
CA PHE A 179 -15.75 0.57 -9.69
C PHE A 179 -15.85 -0.38 -10.88
N GLY A 180 -16.88 -1.21 -10.94
CA GLY A 180 -17.15 -2.12 -12.06
C GLY A 180 -15.97 -3.03 -12.39
N CYS A 181 -15.33 -3.61 -11.37
CA CYS A 181 -14.12 -4.44 -11.53
C CYS A 181 -14.33 -5.87 -11.03
N ALA A 182 -13.81 -6.83 -11.79
CA ALA A 182 -13.81 -8.24 -11.42
C ALA A 182 -12.62 -8.59 -10.50
N GLU A 183 -12.68 -9.75 -9.84
CA GLU A 183 -11.60 -10.25 -8.98
C GLU A 183 -10.29 -10.49 -9.75
N SER A 184 -10.37 -10.89 -11.03
CA SER A 184 -9.22 -11.09 -11.90
C SER A 184 -8.48 -9.79 -12.25
N GLU A 185 -9.15 -8.64 -12.14
CA GLU A 185 -8.59 -7.33 -12.45
C GLU A 185 -8.06 -6.64 -11.19
N VAL A 186 -8.74 -6.84 -10.08
CA VAL A 186 -8.40 -6.33 -8.76
C VAL A 186 -8.69 -7.47 -7.78
N SER A 187 -7.67 -8.08 -7.18
CA SER A 187 -7.87 -9.17 -6.21
C SER A 187 -8.66 -8.71 -4.99
N GLU A 188 -9.21 -9.64 -4.19
CA GLU A 188 -9.85 -9.29 -2.92
C GLU A 188 -8.90 -8.58 -1.95
N HIS A 189 -7.65 -9.04 -1.89
CA HIS A 189 -6.60 -8.37 -1.10
C HIS A 189 -6.37 -6.93 -1.57
N LYS A 190 -6.37 -6.69 -2.89
CA LYS A 190 -6.21 -5.33 -3.41
C LYS A 190 -7.43 -4.45 -3.16
N ALA A 191 -8.64 -5.02 -3.24
CA ALA A 191 -9.85 -4.29 -2.86
C ALA A 191 -9.77 -3.85 -1.39
N LEU A 192 -9.29 -4.73 -0.50
CA LEU A 192 -9.05 -4.38 0.90
C LEU A 192 -8.02 -3.27 1.09
N ASP A 193 -6.93 -3.23 0.31
CA ASP A 193 -5.98 -2.10 0.33
C ASP A 193 -6.68 -0.78 0.05
N PHE A 194 -7.51 -0.71 -1.00
CA PHE A 194 -8.26 0.51 -1.33
C PHE A 194 -9.25 0.87 -0.23
N ILE A 195 -10.02 -0.09 0.26
CA ILE A 195 -11.05 0.12 1.28
C ILE A 195 -10.43 0.61 2.58
N LEU A 196 -9.37 -0.03 3.07
CA LEU A 196 -8.75 0.32 4.35
C LEU A 196 -7.96 1.63 4.27
N TRP A 197 -7.32 1.91 3.12
CA TRP A 197 -6.73 3.22 2.86
C TRP A 197 -7.79 4.34 2.89
N ALA A 198 -8.92 4.12 2.20
CA ALA A 198 -10.03 5.05 2.16
C ALA A 198 -10.65 5.25 3.56
N ALA A 199 -10.78 4.18 4.33
CA ALA A 199 -11.26 4.22 5.71
C ALA A 199 -10.32 5.06 6.60
N GLY A 200 -9.00 4.88 6.46
CA GLY A 200 -8.01 5.68 7.20
C GLY A 200 -8.13 7.17 6.89
N LYS A 201 -8.22 7.50 5.59
CA LYS A 201 -8.44 8.86 5.12
C LYS A 201 -9.76 9.46 5.64
N HIS A 202 -10.84 8.69 5.61
CA HIS A 202 -12.16 9.08 6.13
C HIS A 202 -12.10 9.41 7.63
N LYS A 203 -11.52 8.51 8.43
CA LYS A 203 -11.34 8.66 9.88
C LYS A 203 -10.50 9.90 10.21
N ARG A 204 -9.43 10.15 9.46
CA ARG A 204 -8.58 11.34 9.61
C ARG A 204 -9.33 12.63 9.28
N ARG A 205 -10.14 12.64 8.20
CA ARG A 205 -10.96 13.81 7.83
C ARG A 205 -12.01 14.12 8.89
N LYS A 206 -12.74 13.10 9.39
CA LYS A 206 -13.68 13.27 10.50
C LYS A 206 -13.01 13.89 11.72
N SER A 207 -11.85 13.37 12.12
CA SER A 207 -11.12 13.87 13.30
C SER A 207 -10.71 15.35 13.19
N LYS A 208 -10.47 15.86 11.97
CA LYS A 208 -10.14 17.28 11.72
C LYS A 208 -11.35 18.21 11.74
N ASN A 209 -12.54 17.70 11.45
CA ASN A 209 -13.76 18.53 11.44
C ASN A 209 -14.34 18.75 12.84
N PHE A 210 -13.83 18.05 13.85
CA PHE A 210 -14.22 18.19 15.26
C PHE A 210 -13.15 18.92 16.11
N GLN A 211 -12.15 19.53 15.47
CA GLN A 211 -11.14 20.42 16.08
C GLN A 211 -11.29 21.83 15.53
#